data_AF-A0A7S3AHQ2-F1
#
_entry.id   AF-A0A7S3AHQ2-F1
#
_cell.length_a   1.000
_cell.length_b   1.000
_cell.length_c   1.000
_cell.angle_alpha   90.00
_cell.angle_beta   90.00
_cell.angle_gamma   90.00
#
_symmetry.space_group_name_H-M   'P 1'
#
loop_
_entity.id
_entity.type
_entity.pdbx_description
1 polymer ?
#
loop_
_entity_poly.entity_id
_entity_poly.type
_entity_poly.pdbx_seq_one_letter_code
_entity_poly.pdbx_strand_id
1 'polypeptide(L)'
;THGRDCGGVDCAQSIVEQPFDPFGLNARYAARAAALIDAHATNRSAEEHPLFLYVAFAHTHTPLAYAQRWENRTAHGEHSSVFVSTVAEVDWAVGEIRSAADRSGESWLPWVTA
;
A
#
# COMPACT_ATOMS: atom_id res chain seq x y z
N THR A 1 -7.68 -6.73 -22.69
CA THR A 1 -7.55 -7.72 -21.60
C THR A 1 -6.34 -8.64 -21.78
N HIS A 2 -5.18 -8.10 -22.17
CA HIS A 2 -3.94 -8.89 -22.20
C HIS A 2 -2.91 -8.12 -21.39
N GLY A 3 -2.62 -8.63 -20.19
CA GLY A 3 -1.47 -8.21 -19.39
C GLY A 3 -0.17 -8.59 -20.11
N ARG A 4 0.96 -8.07 -19.61
CA ARG A 4 2.31 -8.27 -20.16
C ARG A 4 2.56 -9.73 -20.58
N ASP A 5 3.24 -9.91 -21.70
CA ASP A 5 3.75 -11.21 -22.14
C ASP A 5 4.91 -11.63 -21.21
N CYS A 6 4.60 -12.42 -20.19
CA CYS A 6 5.55 -12.84 -19.17
C CYS A 6 6.34 -14.04 -19.67
N GLY A 7 7.24 -13.83 -20.65
CA GLY A 7 8.01 -14.85 -21.37
C GLY A 7 8.57 -16.03 -20.54
N GLY A 8 7.70 -16.96 -20.17
CA GLY A 8 8.00 -18.16 -19.37
C GLY A 8 7.92 -18.04 -17.84
N VAL A 9 7.47 -16.92 -17.25
CA VAL A 9 7.34 -16.75 -15.78
C VAL A 9 5.87 -16.48 -15.41
N ASP A 10 5.40 -16.97 -14.26
CA ASP A 10 4.03 -16.73 -13.80
C ASP A 10 3.77 -15.22 -13.63
N CYS A 11 2.92 -14.68 -14.52
CA CYS A 11 2.53 -13.27 -14.55
C CYS A 11 1.94 -12.75 -13.23
N ALA A 12 1.38 -13.63 -12.40
CA ALA A 12 0.71 -13.25 -11.17
C ALA A 12 1.69 -12.91 -10.04
N GLN A 13 2.97 -13.29 -10.13
CA GLN A 13 3.91 -13.13 -9.01
C GLN A 13 4.22 -11.67 -8.65
N SER A 14 4.01 -10.72 -9.56
CA SER A 14 4.18 -9.28 -9.30
C SER A 14 2.88 -8.55 -8.95
N ILE A 15 1.73 -9.24 -9.00
CA ILE A 15 0.43 -8.59 -8.80
C ILE A 15 0.02 -8.74 -7.34
N VAL A 16 -0.28 -7.61 -6.69
CA VAL A 16 -0.54 -7.59 -5.25
C VAL A 16 -1.89 -8.23 -4.88
N GLU A 17 -2.91 -8.07 -5.73
CA GLU A 17 -4.25 -8.60 -5.49
C GLU A 17 -4.92 -8.99 -6.81
N GLN A 18 -5.30 -10.26 -6.94
CA GLN A 18 -6.17 -10.82 -7.99
C GLN A 18 -6.97 -12.01 -7.41
N PRO A 19 -8.29 -12.11 -7.69
CA PRO A 19 -9.13 -11.13 -8.39
C PRO A 19 -9.20 -9.79 -7.64
N PHE A 20 -9.65 -8.73 -8.30
CA PHE A 20 -9.73 -7.41 -7.68
C PHE A 20 -10.69 -7.41 -6.47
N ASP A 21 -10.13 -7.16 -5.28
CA ASP A 21 -10.89 -6.91 -4.05
C ASP A 21 -10.52 -5.54 -3.47
N PRO A 22 -11.39 -4.51 -3.62
CA PRO A 22 -11.08 -3.18 -3.12
C PRO A 22 -11.16 -3.08 -1.59
N PHE A 23 -11.81 -4.03 -0.89
CA PHE A 23 -11.96 -3.98 0.57
C PHE A 23 -10.69 -4.41 1.33
N GLY A 24 -9.86 -5.25 0.71
CA GLY A 24 -8.57 -5.68 1.26
C GLY A 24 -7.34 -5.00 0.65
N LEU A 25 -7.51 -4.23 -0.42
CA LEU A 25 -6.40 -3.79 -1.28
C LEU A 25 -5.36 -2.93 -0.55
N ASN A 26 -5.78 -1.98 0.27
CA ASN A 26 -4.84 -1.10 0.98
C ASN A 26 -4.00 -1.86 2.00
N ALA A 27 -4.59 -2.86 2.68
CA ALA A 27 -3.84 -3.75 3.57
C ALA A 27 -2.79 -4.56 2.81
N ARG A 28 -3.12 -5.04 1.60
CA ARG A 28 -2.19 -5.76 0.73
C ARG A 28 -1.07 -4.86 0.22
N TYR A 29 -1.38 -3.62 -0.16
CA TYR A 29 -0.38 -2.63 -0.54
C TYR A 29 0.58 -2.31 0.60
N ALA A 30 0.06 -2.04 1.80
CA ALA A 30 0.87 -1.80 2.97
C ALA A 30 1.80 -3.00 3.28
N ALA A 31 1.25 -4.22 3.27
CA ALA A 31 2.02 -5.44 3.52
C ALA A 31 3.10 -5.68 2.46
N ARG A 32 2.78 -5.47 1.16
CA ARG A 32 3.75 -5.64 0.08
C ARG A 32 4.87 -4.60 0.16
N ALA A 33 4.53 -3.34 0.43
CA ALA A 33 5.50 -2.27 0.60
C ALA A 33 6.43 -2.54 1.79
N ALA A 34 5.87 -2.92 2.94
CA ALA A 34 6.63 -3.35 4.11
C ALA A 34 7.61 -4.48 3.79
N ALA A 35 7.14 -5.53 3.10
CA ALA A 35 7.99 -6.66 2.71
C ALA A 35 9.11 -6.26 1.74
N LEU A 36 8.87 -5.30 0.84
CA LEU A 36 9.91 -4.78 -0.06
C LEU A 36 10.97 -3.97 0.69
N ILE A 37 10.56 -3.16 1.67
CA ILE A 37 11.47 -2.41 2.55
C ILE A 37 12.30 -3.38 3.39
N ASP A 38 11.66 -4.34 4.05
CA ASP A 38 12.34 -5.31 4.90
C ASP A 38 13.33 -6.15 4.06
N ALA A 39 12.93 -6.63 2.87
CA ALA A 39 13.82 -7.38 1.99
C ALA A 39 15.00 -6.55 1.47
N HIS A 40 14.79 -5.27 1.18
CA HIS A 40 15.87 -4.35 0.79
C HIS A 40 16.87 -4.19 1.95
N ALA A 41 16.39 -3.96 3.17
CA ALA A 41 17.24 -3.82 4.35
C ALA A 41 18.04 -5.08 4.69
N THR A 42 17.47 -6.29 4.50
CA THR A 42 18.18 -7.55 4.75
C THR A 42 19.19 -7.91 3.68
N ASN A 43 18.95 -7.53 2.41
CA ASN A 43 19.77 -7.93 1.27
C ASN A 43 20.90 -6.94 0.95
N ARG A 44 21.25 -6.04 1.88
CA ARG A 44 22.39 -5.13 1.72
C ARG A 44 23.70 -5.91 1.54
N SER A 45 24.06 -6.20 0.29
CA SER A 45 25.47 -6.25 -0.09
C SER A 45 26.02 -4.83 -0.05
N ALA A 46 27.33 -4.67 0.06
CA ALA A 46 28.01 -3.38 0.22
C ALA A 46 27.85 -2.39 -0.97
N GLU A 47 26.95 -2.67 -1.92
CA GLU A 47 26.63 -1.80 -3.05
C GLU A 47 25.33 -1.03 -2.74
N GLU A 48 25.50 0.27 -2.46
CA GLU A 48 24.49 1.23 -1.99
C GLU A 48 23.39 1.49 -3.04
N HIS A 49 22.44 0.57 -3.19
CA HIS A 49 21.28 0.79 -4.06
C HIS A 49 20.10 1.34 -3.26
N PRO A 50 19.72 2.63 -3.43
CA PRO A 50 18.54 3.18 -2.75
C PRO A 50 17.25 2.54 -3.27
N LEU A 51 16.30 2.29 -2.38
CA LEU A 51 14.96 1.78 -2.74
C LEU A 51 14.07 2.93 -3.21
N PHE A 52 13.52 2.81 -4.42
CA PHE A 52 12.41 3.64 -4.88
C PHE A 52 11.09 2.87 -4.78
N LEU A 53 10.17 3.36 -3.96
CA LEU A 53 8.85 2.76 -3.76
C LEU A 53 7.75 3.72 -4.20
N TYR A 54 6.99 3.33 -5.23
CA TYR A 54 5.80 4.05 -5.68
C TYR A 54 4.55 3.24 -5.32
N VAL A 55 3.66 3.83 -4.53
CA VAL A 55 2.40 3.21 -4.11
C VAL A 55 1.24 4.02 -4.67
N ALA A 56 0.61 3.50 -5.72
CA ALA A 56 -0.58 4.08 -6.33
C ALA A 56 -1.84 3.53 -5.65
N PHE A 57 -2.27 4.18 -4.58
CA PHE A 57 -3.53 3.82 -3.93
C PHE A 57 -4.71 4.00 -4.90
N ALA A 58 -5.57 2.97 -5.00
CA ALA A 58 -6.81 3.07 -5.78
C ALA A 58 -7.87 3.89 -5.04
N HIS A 59 -7.84 3.84 -3.70
CA HIS A 59 -8.58 4.76 -2.86
C HIS A 59 -8.02 6.18 -3.04
N THR A 60 -8.82 7.21 -3.20
CA THR A 60 -10.27 7.30 -2.90
C THR A 60 -11.17 7.34 -4.15
N HIS A 61 -10.76 6.70 -5.24
CA HIS A 61 -11.56 6.65 -6.46
C HIS A 61 -12.87 5.87 -6.27
N THR A 62 -13.91 6.22 -7.03
CA THR A 62 -15.19 5.50 -7.02
C THR A 62 -15.11 4.19 -7.82
N PRO A 63 -15.84 3.12 -7.46
CA PRO A 63 -16.70 3.00 -6.28
C PRO A 63 -15.87 2.98 -4.99
N LEU A 64 -16.33 3.73 -3.98
CA LEU A 64 -15.65 3.78 -2.70
C LEU A 64 -15.82 2.44 -1.97
N ALA A 65 -14.73 1.88 -1.49
CA ALA A 65 -14.70 0.72 -0.62
C ALA A 65 -13.77 1.01 0.56
N TYR A 66 -13.92 0.28 1.66
CA TYR A 66 -12.99 0.30 2.77
C TYR A 66 -13.14 -0.96 3.61
N ALA A 67 -12.08 -1.42 4.27
CA ALA A 67 -12.18 -2.56 5.18
C ALA A 67 -13.12 -2.25 6.35
N GLN A 68 -13.98 -3.19 6.75
CA GLN A 68 -15.00 -2.99 7.80
C GLN A 68 -14.46 -2.37 9.10
N ARG A 69 -13.20 -2.65 9.46
CA ARG A 69 -12.56 -2.06 10.65
C ARG A 69 -12.51 -0.53 10.64
N TRP A 70 -12.67 0.12 9.48
CA TRP A 70 -12.67 1.57 9.29
C TRP A 70 -14.06 2.20 9.38
N GLU A 71 -15.11 1.39 9.46
CA GLU A 71 -16.48 1.87 9.67
C GLU A 71 -16.57 2.66 10.98
N ASN A 72 -17.16 3.86 10.93
CA ASN A 72 -17.38 4.75 12.08
C ASN A 72 -16.13 5.15 12.87
N ARG A 73 -14.93 5.03 12.30
CA ARG A 73 -13.66 5.34 12.99
C ARG A 73 -13.24 6.81 12.93
N THR A 74 -13.99 7.64 12.22
CA THR A 74 -13.63 9.04 12.00
C THR A 74 -14.53 9.98 12.80
N ALA A 75 -13.93 10.92 13.52
CA ALA A 75 -14.54 11.74 14.59
C ALA A 75 -15.64 12.74 14.16
N HIS A 76 -16.22 12.62 12.97
CA HIS A 76 -17.21 13.57 12.45
C HIS A 76 -18.66 13.13 12.73
N GLY A 77 -18.97 12.77 13.98
CA GLY A 77 -20.34 12.51 14.44
C GLY A 77 -21.13 11.53 13.55
N GLU A 78 -22.45 11.76 13.42
CA GLU A 78 -23.37 11.03 12.54
C GLU A 78 -23.04 11.15 11.03
N HIS A 79 -21.91 11.77 10.67
CA HIS A 79 -21.44 12.03 9.30
C HIS A 79 -20.05 11.42 9.02
N SER A 80 -19.77 10.21 9.52
CA SER A 80 -18.69 9.40 8.92
C SER A 80 -19.09 9.07 7.47
N SER A 81 -18.60 9.87 6.52
CA SER A 81 -18.86 9.61 5.11
C SER A 81 -18.02 8.41 4.66
N VAL A 82 -18.56 7.62 3.73
CA VAL A 82 -17.85 6.50 3.08
C VAL A 82 -16.46 6.95 2.59
N PHE A 83 -16.37 8.16 2.04
CA PHE A 83 -15.12 8.76 1.58
C PHE A 83 -14.12 8.98 2.72
N VAL A 84 -14.56 9.50 3.86
CA VAL A 84 -13.66 9.75 5.00
C VAL A 84 -13.11 8.43 5.56
N SER A 85 -13.88 7.34 5.50
CA SER A 85 -13.41 6.00 5.85
C SER A 85 -12.34 5.48 4.88
N THR A 86 -12.47 5.76 3.57
CA THR A 86 -11.44 5.39 2.58
C THR A 86 -10.15 6.19 2.76
N VAL A 87 -10.25 7.48 3.12
CA VAL A 87 -9.08 8.32 3.48
C VAL A 87 -8.39 7.79 4.73
N ALA A 88 -9.15 7.46 5.78
CA ALA A 88 -8.60 6.91 7.02
C ALA A 88 -7.84 5.59 6.77
N GLU A 89 -8.33 4.76 5.86
CA GLU A 89 -7.64 3.54 5.48
C GLU A 89 -6.33 3.80 4.72
N VAL A 90 -6.28 4.81 3.83
CA VAL A 90 -5.04 5.22 3.15
C VAL A 90 -4.03 5.78 4.16
N ASP A 91 -4.48 6.63 5.08
CA ASP A 91 -3.64 7.20 6.15
C ASP A 91 -2.99 6.10 6.99
N TRP A 92 -3.77 5.10 7.41
CA TRP A 92 -3.22 3.93 8.10
C TRP A 92 -2.21 3.17 7.25
N ALA A 93 -2.50 2.93 5.97
CA ALA A 93 -1.59 2.19 5.10
C ALA A 93 -0.24 2.92 4.93
N VAL A 94 -0.27 4.26 4.83
CA VAL A 94 0.95 5.09 4.84
C VAL A 94 1.69 4.97 6.17
N GLY A 95 0.96 4.96 7.29
CA GLY A 95 1.53 4.73 8.62
C GLY A 95 2.26 3.39 8.76
N GLU A 96 1.73 2.30 8.20
CA GLU A 96 2.38 1.00 8.19
C GLU A 96 3.67 0.99 7.36
N ILE A 97 3.65 1.65 6.18
CA ILE A 97 4.82 1.78 5.30
C ILE A 97 5.92 2.59 5.97
N ARG A 98 5.56 3.73 6.59
CA ARG A 98 6.49 4.52 7.38
C ARG A 98 7.08 3.70 8.53
N SER A 99 6.24 3.00 9.28
CA SER A 99 6.69 2.13 10.38
C SER A 99 7.66 1.04 9.89
N ALA A 100 7.57 0.64 8.61
CA ALA A 100 8.53 -0.27 7.98
C ALA A 100 9.88 0.37 7.69
N ALA A 101 9.90 1.58 7.16
CA ALA A 101 11.14 2.31 6.97
C ALA A 101 11.81 2.65 8.30
N ASP A 102 11.04 3.08 9.30
CA ASP A 102 11.57 3.46 10.62
C ASP A 102 12.22 2.26 11.33
N ARG A 103 11.62 1.07 11.28
CA ARG A 103 12.17 -0.15 11.90
C ARG A 103 13.36 -0.74 11.14
N SER A 104 13.44 -0.52 9.82
CA SER A 104 14.57 -1.02 9.01
C SER A 104 15.84 -0.18 9.20
N GLY A 105 15.71 1.03 9.77
CA GLY A 105 16.82 1.97 9.96
C GLY A 105 17.23 2.69 8.68
N GLU A 106 16.41 2.60 7.63
CA GLU A 106 16.66 3.27 6.34
C GLU A 106 16.32 4.77 6.44
N SER A 107 17.16 5.62 5.84
CA SER A 107 16.80 7.03 5.65
C SER A 107 15.70 7.13 4.60
N TRP A 108 14.55 7.70 4.95
CA TRP A 108 13.38 7.76 4.06
C TRP A 108 12.99 9.20 3.72
N LEU A 109 12.49 9.42 2.49
CA LEU A 109 11.98 10.70 2.02
C LEU A 109 10.55 10.52 1.48
N PRO A 110 9.50 10.89 2.24
CA PRO A 110 8.13 10.85 1.74
C PRO A 110 7.87 11.91 0.69
N TRP A 111 7.11 11.52 -0.34
CA TRP A 111 6.34 12.43 -1.18
C TRP A 111 4.92 11.87 -1.35
N VAL A 112 3.91 12.67 -1.01
CA VAL A 112 2.50 12.29 -1.10
C VAL A 112 1.79 13.32 -1.98
N THR A 113 1.05 12.83 -2.96
CA THR A 113 0.25 13.63 -3.91
C THR A 113 -1.02 12.87 -4.26
N ALA A 114 -2.05 13.59 -4.70
CA ALA A 114 -3.33 13.06 -5.17
C ALA A 114 -3.69 13.69 -6.52
#